data_AF-A0A359E403-F1
#
_entry.id   AF-A0A359E403-F1
#
_cell.length_a   1.000
_cell.length_b   1.000
_cell.length_c   1.000
_cell.angle_alpha   90.00
_cell.angle_beta   90.00
_cell.angle_gamma   90.00
#
_symmetry.space_group_name_H-M   'P 1'
#
loop_
_entity.id
_entity.type
_entity.pdbx_description
1 polymer ?
#
loop_
_entity_poly.entity_id
_entity_poly.type
_entity_poly.pdbx_seq_one_letter_code
_entity_poly.pdbx_strand_id
1 'polypeptide(L)'
;MPDLSSHSLPSETQENLPRKLGLWGLWLLIVNGFIGAGIFGLPSGATRLAGEYSVWIYVICALLMLPVILSFAELGSYFKGTGGPIKYGTQAFGKL
;
A
#
# COMPACT_ATOMS: atom_id res chain seq x y z
N MET A 1 46.78 25.62 1.55
CA MET A 1 45.39 25.49 1.06
C MET A 1 44.91 24.09 1.44
N PRO A 2 43.96 23.92 2.37
CA PRO A 2 43.37 22.62 2.67
C PRO A 2 42.43 22.23 1.53
N ASP A 3 42.58 21.00 1.05
CA ASP A 3 41.80 20.35 0.00
C ASP A 3 40.36 20.10 0.49
N LEU A 4 39.40 20.77 -0.16
CA LEU A 4 37.97 20.76 0.17
C LEU A 4 37.16 20.02 -0.90
N SER A 5 37.65 18.87 -1.39
CA SER A 5 37.02 18.10 -2.48
C SER A 5 36.58 16.68 -2.12
N SER A 6 36.38 16.37 -0.84
CA SER A 6 35.82 15.07 -0.38
C SER A 6 34.36 15.18 0.09
N HIS A 7 33.54 15.98 -0.59
CA HIS A 7 32.08 15.91 -0.43
C HIS A 7 31.59 14.60 -1.07
N SER A 8 31.71 13.51 -0.32
CA SER A 8 31.06 12.24 -0.61
C SER A 8 29.56 12.47 -0.67
N LEU A 9 29.00 12.40 -1.88
CA LEU A 9 27.56 12.38 -2.09
C LEU A 9 26.97 11.23 -1.28
N PRO A 10 25.88 11.46 -0.52
CA PRO A 10 25.29 10.44 0.33
C PRO A 10 24.99 9.20 -0.51
N SER A 11 25.58 8.08 -0.10
CA SER A 11 25.40 6.77 -0.68
C SER A 11 23.91 6.46 -0.79
N GLU A 12 23.40 6.38 -2.01
CA GLU A 12 22.08 5.78 -2.26
C GLU A 12 22.08 4.41 -1.60
N THR A 13 21.18 4.24 -0.62
CA THR A 13 21.01 2.98 0.10
C THR A 13 20.59 1.92 -0.91
N GLN A 14 21.55 1.12 -1.36
CA GLN A 14 21.32 -0.04 -2.21
C GLN A 14 20.43 -1.03 -1.45
N GLU A 15 19.13 -1.03 -1.73
CA GLU A 15 18.19 -1.99 -1.16
C GLU A 15 18.52 -3.40 -1.69
N ASN A 16 19.27 -4.17 -0.89
CA ASN A 16 19.59 -5.57 -1.19
C ASN A 16 18.45 -6.51 -0.74
N LEU A 17 17.20 -6.17 -1.08
CA LEU A 17 16.05 -7.02 -0.80
C LEU A 17 15.83 -7.97 -1.99
N PRO A 18 15.92 -9.30 -1.80
CA PRO A 18 15.66 -10.23 -2.88
C PRO A 18 14.18 -10.17 -3.26
N ARG A 19 13.88 -9.82 -4.52
CA ARG A 19 12.52 -9.78 -5.09
C ARG A 19 11.93 -11.20 -5.24
N LYS A 20 11.58 -11.83 -4.12
CA LYS A 20 10.99 -13.18 -4.07
C LYS A 20 9.46 -13.18 -4.03
N LEU A 21 8.83 -12.06 -3.70
CA LEU A 21 7.37 -11.93 -3.78
C LEU A 21 6.94 -11.75 -5.24
N GLY A 22 6.45 -12.84 -5.82
CA GLY A 22 5.73 -12.82 -7.10
C GLY A 22 4.27 -12.40 -6.93
N LEU A 23 3.55 -12.31 -8.05
CA LEU A 23 2.13 -11.91 -8.09
C LEU A 23 1.25 -12.78 -7.19
N TRP A 24 1.49 -14.10 -7.20
CA TRP A 24 0.79 -15.08 -6.35
C TRP A 24 1.06 -14.89 -4.86
N GLY A 25 2.32 -14.63 -4.48
CA GLY A 25 2.68 -14.39 -3.09
C GLY A 25 2.04 -13.10 -2.56
N LEU A 26 2.01 -12.06 -3.40
CA LEU A 26 1.33 -10.81 -3.07
C LEU A 26 -0.20 -11.00 -2.95
N TRP A 27 -0.81 -11.76 -3.86
CA TRP A 27 -2.24 -12.08 -3.82
C TRP A 27 -2.63 -12.81 -2.54
N LEU A 28 -1.90 -13.88 -2.20
CA LEU A 28 -2.15 -14.67 -1.00
C LEU A 28 -1.98 -13.84 0.28
N LEU A 29 -0.97 -12.96 0.32
CA LEU A 29 -0.75 -12.04 1.42
C LEU A 29 -1.95 -11.09 1.61
N ILE A 30 -2.44 -10.49 0.53
CA ILE A 30 -3.57 -9.56 0.57
C ILE A 30 -4.84 -10.29 1.02
N VAL A 31 -5.15 -11.45 0.43
CA VAL A 31 -6.33 -12.25 0.78
C VAL A 31 -6.30 -12.66 2.25
N ASN A 32 -5.16 -13.14 2.75
CA ASN A 32 -5.01 -13.51 4.15
C ASN A 32 -5.25 -12.31 5.09
N GLY A 33 -4.75 -11.12 4.73
CA GLY A 33 -4.99 -9.89 5.46
C GLY A 33 -6.46 -9.46 5.50
N PHE A 34 -7.16 -9.49 4.35
CA PHE A 34 -8.59 -9.15 4.28
C PHE A 34 -9.46 -10.11 5.10
N ILE A 35 -9.17 -11.40 5.04
CA ILE A 35 -9.89 -12.42 5.82
C ILE A 35 -9.66 -12.19 7.32
N GLY A 36 -8.42 -11.96 7.73
CA GLY A 36 -8.06 -11.77 9.14
C GLY A 36 -8.56 -10.47 9.76
N ALA A 37 -8.53 -9.35 9.03
CA ALA A 37 -8.90 -8.04 9.54
C ALA A 37 -10.39 -7.70 9.40
N GLY A 38 -11.05 -8.15 8.33
CA GLY A 38 -12.35 -7.61 7.92
C GLY A 38 -13.52 -8.61 7.98
N ILE A 39 -13.35 -9.78 7.38
CA ILE A 39 -14.50 -10.65 7.06
C ILE A 39 -15.19 -11.24 8.29
N PHE A 40 -14.47 -11.49 9.39
CA PHE A 40 -15.08 -12.08 10.59
C PHE A 40 -15.72 -11.06 11.53
N GLY A 41 -15.31 -9.79 11.48
CA GLY A 41 -15.80 -8.75 12.39
C GLY A 41 -16.94 -7.90 11.83
N LEU A 42 -16.93 -7.64 10.52
CA LEU A 42 -17.84 -6.68 9.87
C LEU A 42 -19.28 -7.18 9.62
N PRO A 43 -19.56 -8.48 9.35
CA PRO A 43 -20.90 -8.94 8.98
C PRO A 43 -21.96 -8.72 10.07
N SER A 44 -21.60 -8.86 11.35
CA SER A 44 -22.52 -8.67 12.47
C SER A 44 -22.95 -7.21 12.63
N GLY A 45 -22.07 -6.25 12.32
CA GLY A 45 -22.40 -4.83 12.30
C GLY A 45 -23.25 -4.44 11.10
N ALA A 46 -22.90 -4.95 9.91
CA ALA A 46 -23.61 -4.64 8.67
C ALA A 46 -25.04 -5.18 8.68
N THR A 47 -25.26 -6.40 9.17
CA THR A 47 -26.61 -7.02 9.31
C THR A 47 -27.48 -6.28 10.32
N ARG A 48 -26.90 -5.80 11.42
CA ARG A 48 -27.64 -5.02 12.42
C ARG A 48 -28.12 -3.66 11.91
N LEU A 49 -27.35 -3.01 11.04
CA LEU A 49 -27.66 -1.68 10.53
C LEU A 49 -28.51 -1.69 9.24
N ALA A 50 -28.43 -2.75 8.43
CA ALA A 50 -29.02 -2.76 7.09
C ALA A 50 -29.92 -3.95 6.75
N GLY A 51 -30.07 -4.93 7.66
CA GLY A 51 -30.96 -6.07 7.45
C GLY A 51 -30.63 -6.87 6.19
N GLU A 52 -31.63 -7.18 5.35
CA GLU A 52 -31.41 -7.95 4.12
C GLU A 52 -30.61 -7.21 3.03
N TYR A 53 -30.44 -5.89 3.14
CA TYR A 53 -29.66 -5.09 2.20
C TYR A 53 -28.16 -5.05 2.50
N SER A 54 -27.68 -5.76 3.54
CA SER A 54 -26.26 -5.72 3.95
C SER A 54 -25.28 -6.15 2.85
N VAL A 55 -25.67 -7.08 1.97
CA VAL A 55 -24.81 -7.51 0.84
C VAL A 55 -24.57 -6.35 -0.13
N TRP A 56 -25.60 -5.53 -0.39
CA TRP A 56 -25.49 -4.36 -1.28
C TRP A 56 -24.58 -3.27 -0.71
N ILE A 57 -24.54 -3.11 0.62
CA ILE A 57 -23.64 -2.15 1.26
C ILE A 57 -22.17 -2.51 1.01
N TYR A 58 -21.81 -3.79 1.07
CA TYR A 58 -20.44 -4.22 0.75
C TYR A 58 -20.06 -3.90 -0.70
N VAL A 59 -20.99 -4.07 -1.64
CA VAL A 59 -20.77 -3.72 -3.05
C VAL A 59 -20.59 -2.21 -3.23
N ILE A 60 -21.43 -1.40 -2.59
CA ILE A 60 -21.32 0.07 -2.63
C ILE A 60 -20.00 0.53 -2.00
N CYS A 61 -19.63 -0.01 -0.84
CA CYS A 61 -18.35 0.31 -0.20
C CYS A 61 -17.15 -0.08 -1.07
N ALA A 62 -17.20 -1.24 -1.74
CA ALA A 62 -16.16 -1.66 -2.67
C ALA A 62 -16.05 -0.70 -3.86
N LEU A 63 -17.19 -0.24 -4.40
CA LEU A 63 -17.23 0.73 -5.50
C LEU A 63 -16.65 2.09 -5.08
N LEU A 64 -16.96 2.56 -3.87
CA LEU A 64 -16.42 3.81 -3.33
C LEU A 64 -14.91 3.72 -3.03
N MET A 65 -14.41 2.55 -2.65
CA MET A 65 -12.98 2.30 -2.46
C MET A 65 -12.20 2.13 -3.76
N LEU A 66 -12.88 1.80 -4.86
CA LEU A 66 -12.27 1.59 -6.17
C LEU A 66 -11.38 2.76 -6.64
N PRO A 67 -11.81 4.04 -6.63
CA PRO A 67 -10.95 5.16 -7.01
C PRO A 67 -9.71 5.28 -6.11
N VAL A 68 -9.84 4.99 -4.81
CA VAL A 68 -8.69 4.99 -3.88
C VAL A 68 -7.70 3.92 -4.30
N ILE A 69 -8.17 2.69 -4.53
CA ILE A 69 -7.34 1.56 -4.97
C ILE A 69 -6.65 1.89 -6.30
N LEU A 70 -7.36 2.49 -7.26
CA LEU A 70 -6.79 2.89 -8.55
C LEU A 70 -5.67 3.92 -8.38
N SER A 71 -5.86 4.95 -7.56
CA SER A 71 -4.82 5.94 -7.27
C SER A 71 -3.57 5.29 -6.67
N PHE A 72 -3.75 4.38 -5.71
CA PHE A 72 -2.61 3.64 -5.12
C PHE A 72 -1.95 2.68 -6.11
N ALA A 73 -2.72 2.05 -7.01
CA ALA A 73 -2.19 1.18 -8.05
C ALA A 73 -1.39 1.96 -9.10
N GLU A 74 -1.86 3.14 -9.49
CA GLU A 74 -1.15 4.04 -10.40
C GLU A 74 0.18 4.52 -9.79
N LEU A 75 0.15 4.98 -8.53
CA LEU A 75 1.38 5.33 -7.81
C LEU A 75 2.33 4.13 -7.69
N GLY A 76 1.82 2.97 -7.26
CA GLY A 76 2.63 1.76 -7.12
C GLY A 76 3.23 1.25 -8.43
N SER A 77 2.60 1.55 -9.57
CA SER A 77 3.15 1.25 -10.90
C SER A 77 4.29 2.21 -11.30
N TYR A 78 4.20 3.48 -10.89
CA TYR A 78 5.22 4.49 -11.16
C TYR A 78 6.48 4.31 -10.30
N PHE A 79 6.34 3.99 -9.01
CA PHE A 79 7.48 3.88 -8.09
C PHE A 79 7.97 2.43 -7.94
N LYS A 80 9.13 2.14 -8.53
CA LYS A 80 9.79 0.83 -8.41
C LYS A 80 10.84 0.88 -7.29
N GLY A 81 10.48 0.51 -6.07
CA GLY A 81 11.39 0.41 -4.91
C GLY A 81 10.64 0.01 -3.64
N THR A 82 11.34 -0.43 -2.59
CA THR A 82 10.70 -0.76 -1.31
C THR A 82 10.60 0.49 -0.42
N GLY A 83 9.61 0.53 0.49
CA GLY A 83 9.33 1.71 1.33
C GLY A 83 7.88 2.21 1.33
N GLY A 84 7.01 1.70 0.44
CA GLY A 84 5.56 1.94 0.50
C GLY A 84 5.17 3.43 0.47
N PRO A 85 4.10 3.86 1.18
CA PRO A 85 3.63 5.24 1.18
C PRO A 85 4.67 6.27 1.63
N ILE A 86 5.66 5.85 2.42
CA ILE A 86 6.73 6.73 2.91
C ILE A 86 7.60 7.21 1.74
N LYS A 87 7.90 6.37 0.74
CA LYS A 87 8.63 6.82 -0.46
C LYS A 87 7.87 7.89 -1.24
N TYR A 88 6.55 7.78 -1.35
CA TYR A 88 5.73 8.79 -2.01
C TYR A 88 5.84 10.15 -1.30
N GLY A 89 5.78 10.13 0.04
CA GLY A 89 5.94 11.33 0.87
C GLY A 89 7.33 11.95 0.77
N THR A 90 8.39 11.15 0.90
CA THR A 90 9.77 11.65 0.82
C THR A 90 10.12 12.20 -0.57
N GLN A 91 9.52 11.67 -1.64
CA GLN A 91 9.77 12.14 -3.00
C GLN A 91 8.93 13.37 -3.38
N ALA A 92 7.72 13.52 -2.83
CA ALA A 92 6.86 14.68 -3.06
C ALA A 92 7.22 15.89 -2.18
N PHE A 93 7.62 15.65 -0.92
CA PHE A 93 7.86 16.71 0.07
C PHE A 93 9.34 16.90 0.44
N GLY A 94 10.24 16.07 -0.10
CA GLY A 94 11.64 16.05 0.31
C GLY A 94 11.86 15.26 1.60
N LYS A 95 13.13 15.03 1.93
CA LYS A 95 13.55 14.38 3.17
C LYS A 95 13.18 15.30 4.35
N LEU A 96 12.29 14.86 5.23
CA LEU A 96 12.16 15.44 6.58
C LEU A 96 13.49 15.29 7.32
#